data_AF-A0A4R8ZCT7-F1
#
_entry.id   AF-A0A4R8ZCT7-F1
#
_cell.length_a   1.000
_cell.length_b   1.000
_cell.length_c   1.000
_cell.angle_alpha   90.00
_cell.angle_beta   90.00
_cell.angle_gamma   90.00
#
_symmetry.space_group_name_H-M   'P 1'
#
loop_
_entity.id
_entity.type
_entity.pdbx_description
1 polymer ?
#
loop_
_entity_poly.entity_id
_entity_poly.type
_entity_poly.pdbx_seq_one_letter_code
_entity_poly.pdbx_strand_id
1 'polypeptide(L)'
;MILALPRPVHACNFQAVAHSEKPAMPRLTSRDYLIHRQFLREQWEEHDGAAFTDLPMQEQRDLHDYYAPAVPFAEKEALAHRTAMTKVFPSLPQKAGRAYQAIQAAVDGTPNQTVDTYRDETTTVELIAGKRRPLRVTGVARPKIDHYRLARVLLALERQDTDGKLLARAKKIGRRRH
;
A
#
# COMPACT_ATOMS: atom_id res chain seq x y z
N MET A 1 50.74 -62.92 -14.54
CA MET A 1 49.61 -63.67 -13.94
C MET A 1 48.95 -62.75 -12.92
N ILE A 2 47.78 -62.17 -13.25
CA ILE A 2 46.45 -62.62 -12.76
C ILE A 2 46.34 -62.25 -11.27
N LEU A 3 45.57 -61.25 -10.80
CA LEU A 3 44.21 -60.84 -11.14
C LEU A 3 43.96 -59.35 -10.84
N ALA A 4 43.18 -58.74 -11.73
CA ALA A 4 42.43 -57.52 -11.48
C ALA A 4 41.29 -57.80 -10.48
N LEU A 5 41.02 -56.83 -9.61
CA LEU A 5 39.73 -56.70 -8.93
C LEU A 5 39.19 -55.28 -9.11
N PRO A 6 37.95 -55.12 -9.59
CA PRO A 6 37.30 -53.82 -9.76
C PRO A 6 36.57 -53.36 -8.48
N ARG A 7 36.29 -52.04 -8.49
CA ARG A 7 35.56 -51.14 -7.57
C ARG A 7 34.35 -51.76 -6.80
N PRO A 8 33.89 -51.07 -5.74
CA PRO A 8 32.73 -50.21 -6.00
C PRO A 8 32.84 -48.80 -5.41
N VAL A 9 32.32 -47.88 -6.22
CA VAL A 9 32.02 -46.49 -5.90
C VAL A 9 30.61 -46.49 -5.32
N HIS A 10 30.44 -46.10 -4.06
CA HIS A 10 29.14 -45.67 -3.56
C HIS A 10 29.26 -44.25 -3.02
N ALA A 11 29.24 -43.34 -3.97
CA ALA A 11 28.75 -42.00 -3.75
C ALA A 11 27.23 -42.05 -3.49
N CYS A 12 26.80 -41.21 -2.55
CA CYS A 12 25.50 -40.56 -2.47
C CYS A 12 24.26 -41.30 -2.98
N ASN A 13 23.36 -41.65 -2.06
CA ASN A 13 21.95 -41.35 -2.24
C ASN A 13 21.21 -41.26 -0.90
N PHE A 14 21.49 -40.19 -0.16
CA PHE A 14 20.54 -39.71 0.85
C PHE A 14 19.59 -38.75 0.12
N GLN A 15 18.57 -39.30 -0.52
CA GLN A 15 17.39 -38.54 -0.91
C GLN A 15 16.67 -38.12 0.37
N ALA A 16 17.15 -37.05 0.99
CA ALA A 16 16.30 -36.21 1.83
C ALA A 16 15.28 -35.62 0.87
N VAL A 17 14.09 -36.23 0.82
CA VAL A 17 12.90 -35.65 0.21
C VAL A 17 12.58 -34.42 1.04
N ALA A 18 13.20 -33.29 0.67
CA ALA A 18 12.78 -31.97 1.07
C ALA A 18 11.34 -31.83 0.57
N HIS A 19 10.40 -32.21 1.44
CA HIS A 19 9.06 -31.69 1.38
C HIS A 19 9.24 -30.18 1.48
N SER A 20 9.21 -29.55 0.31
CA SER A 20 9.00 -28.12 0.15
C SER A 20 7.61 -27.83 0.70
N GLU A 21 7.51 -27.81 2.02
CA GLU A 21 6.51 -27.01 2.69
C GLU A 21 6.81 -25.58 2.25
N LYS A 22 6.02 -25.10 1.29
CA LYS A 22 5.85 -23.66 1.06
C LYS A 22 5.83 -23.01 2.43
N PRO A 23 6.69 -22.02 2.73
CA PRO A 23 6.62 -21.35 4.03
C PRO A 23 5.22 -20.78 4.14
N ALA A 24 4.41 -21.41 4.99
CA ALA A 24 3.14 -20.88 5.39
C ALA A 24 3.48 -19.53 6.03
N MET A 25 2.98 -18.43 5.46
CA MET A 25 3.22 -17.13 6.07
C MET A 25 2.85 -17.22 7.55
N PRO A 26 3.70 -16.72 8.47
CA PRO A 26 3.37 -16.68 9.88
C PRO A 26 1.98 -16.05 10.00
N ARG A 27 1.03 -16.81 10.55
CA ARG A 27 -0.35 -16.34 10.67
C ARG A 27 -0.29 -15.11 11.56
N LEU A 28 -0.63 -13.95 11.00
CA LEU A 28 -0.66 -12.69 11.73
C LEU A 28 -1.44 -12.89 13.03
N THR A 29 -0.76 -12.83 14.17
CA THR A 29 -1.42 -13.04 15.45
C THR A 29 -2.30 -11.84 15.77
N SER A 30 -3.25 -11.99 16.70
CA SER A 30 -4.03 -10.84 17.17
C SER A 30 -3.15 -9.73 17.74
N ARG A 31 -2.03 -10.11 18.37
CA ARG A 31 -1.04 -9.18 18.90
C ARG A 31 -0.34 -8.41 17.78
N ASP A 32 0.17 -9.11 16.76
CA ASP A 32 0.86 -8.47 15.64
C ASP A 32 -0.05 -7.50 14.89
N TYR A 33 -1.32 -7.89 14.70
CA TYR A 33 -2.32 -7.01 14.09
C TYR A 33 -2.49 -5.69 14.86
N LEU A 34 -2.57 -5.75 16.20
CA LEU A 34 -2.71 -4.54 17.02
C LEU A 34 -1.44 -3.69 16.98
N ILE A 35 -0.25 -4.30 16.98
CA ILE A 35 1.03 -3.60 16.84
C ILE A 35 1.10 -2.89 15.50
N HIS A 36 0.81 -3.59 14.39
CA HIS A 36 0.81 -3.00 13.06
C HIS A 36 -0.20 -1.86 12.95
N ARG A 37 -1.38 -2.04 13.53
CA ARG A 37 -2.42 -1.01 13.55
C ARG A 37 -1.98 0.22 14.33
N GLN A 38 -1.35 0.04 15.49
CA GLN A 38 -0.84 1.13 16.32
C GLN A 38 0.20 1.94 15.56
N PHE A 39 1.17 1.27 14.92
CA PHE A 39 2.15 1.90 14.04
C PHE A 39 1.47 2.70 12.92
N LEU A 40 0.50 2.12 12.22
CA LEU A 40 -0.22 2.82 11.14
C LEU A 40 -1.01 4.02 11.65
N ARG A 41 -1.53 3.96 12.88
CA ARG A 41 -2.23 5.09 13.52
C ARG A 41 -1.26 6.22 13.82
N GLU A 42 -0.09 5.92 14.37
CA GLU A 42 0.98 6.92 14.61
C GLU A 42 1.40 7.60 13.30
N GLN A 43 1.65 6.81 12.24
CA GLN A 43 1.95 7.35 10.91
C GLN A 43 0.83 8.22 10.32
N TRP A 44 -0.42 7.94 10.68
CA TRP A 44 -1.56 8.71 10.22
C TRP A 44 -1.78 10.00 11.02
N GLU A 45 -1.74 9.92 12.35
CA GLU A 45 -2.08 11.02 13.26
C GLU A 45 -0.90 11.98 13.46
N GLU A 46 0.32 11.47 13.65
CA GLU A 46 1.49 12.28 13.98
C GLU A 46 2.19 12.82 12.74
N HIS A 47 2.15 12.07 11.64
CA HIS A 47 2.85 12.41 10.39
C HIS A 47 1.90 12.81 9.24
N ASP A 48 0.63 13.13 9.53
CA ASP A 48 -0.44 13.48 8.56
C ASP A 48 -0.52 12.50 7.36
N GLY A 49 -0.20 11.23 7.59
CA GLY A 49 -0.20 10.20 6.56
C GLY A 49 0.90 10.33 5.51
N ALA A 50 2.00 11.04 5.78
CA ALA A 50 3.10 11.23 4.83
C ALA A 50 3.63 9.89 4.28
N ALA A 51 3.77 8.87 5.13
CA ALA A 51 4.24 7.54 4.72
C ALA A 51 3.26 6.82 3.76
N PHE A 52 1.96 7.17 3.80
CA PHE A 52 0.97 6.61 2.86
C PHE A 52 1.17 7.14 1.44
N THR A 53 1.81 8.31 1.27
CA THR A 53 2.05 8.90 -0.05
C THR A 53 3.02 8.10 -0.92
N ASP A 54 3.81 7.21 -0.31
CA ASP A 54 4.75 6.33 -0.99
C ASP A 54 4.11 5.05 -1.53
N LEU A 55 2.80 4.88 -1.31
CA LEU A 55 2.04 3.75 -1.83
C LEU A 55 1.09 4.15 -2.96
N PRO A 56 0.80 3.23 -3.90
CA PRO A 56 -0.32 3.36 -4.81
C PRO A 56 -1.65 3.54 -4.07
N MET A 57 -2.57 4.31 -4.67
CA MET A 57 -3.87 4.64 -4.08
C MET A 57 -4.69 3.40 -3.65
N GLN A 58 -4.61 2.30 -4.39
CA GLN A 58 -5.33 1.07 -4.05
C GLN A 58 -4.76 0.41 -2.80
N GLU A 59 -3.44 0.41 -2.61
CA GLU A 59 -2.80 -0.17 -1.43
C GLU A 59 -3.07 0.67 -0.18
N GLN A 60 -3.12 1.99 -0.33
CA GLN A 60 -3.58 2.88 0.75
C GLN A 60 -5.01 2.53 1.17
N ARG A 61 -5.92 2.27 0.21
CA ARG A 61 -7.29 1.84 0.51
C ARG A 61 -7.33 0.49 1.21
N ASP A 62 -6.57 -0.48 0.73
CA ASP A 62 -6.51 -1.81 1.34
C ASP A 62 -6.06 -1.73 2.81
N LEU A 63 -5.11 -0.84 3.14
CA LEU A 63 -4.71 -0.55 4.52
C LEU A 63 -5.82 0.10 5.35
N HIS A 64 -6.51 1.10 4.78
CA HIS A 64 -7.62 1.76 5.45
C HIS A 64 -8.79 0.82 5.73
N ASP A 65 -9.12 -0.05 4.77
CA ASP A 65 -10.22 -0.99 4.90
C ASP A 65 -9.89 -2.07 5.94
N TYR A 66 -8.66 -2.59 5.95
CA TYR A 66 -8.29 -3.69 6.85
C TYR A 66 -7.93 -3.24 8.26
N TYR A 67 -7.03 -2.26 8.41
CA TYR A 67 -6.51 -1.83 9.72
C TYR A 67 -7.29 -0.65 10.32
N ALA A 68 -8.01 0.11 9.50
CA ALA A 68 -8.77 1.29 9.90
C ALA A 68 -7.97 2.23 10.83
N PRO A 69 -6.78 2.73 10.42
CA PRO A 69 -5.91 3.55 11.28
C PRO A 69 -6.55 4.88 11.67
N ALA A 70 -7.41 5.44 10.82
CA ALA A 70 -8.11 6.71 11.06
C ALA A 70 -9.33 6.60 11.98
N VAL A 71 -9.69 5.40 12.46
CA VAL A 71 -10.86 5.17 13.31
C VAL A 71 -10.39 4.89 14.74
N PRO A 72 -10.93 5.55 15.77
CA PRO A 72 -10.50 5.33 17.15
C PRO A 72 -11.15 4.07 17.76
N PHE A 73 -10.79 2.89 17.25
CA PHE A 73 -11.24 1.61 17.81
C PHE A 73 -10.53 1.27 19.12
N ALA A 74 -11.30 0.74 20.07
CA ALA A 74 -10.75 -0.06 21.16
C ALA A 74 -10.20 -1.40 20.63
N GLU A 75 -9.32 -2.08 21.39
CA GLU A 75 -8.67 -3.32 20.93
C GLU A 75 -9.66 -4.41 20.51
N LYS A 76 -10.73 -4.61 21.30
CA LYS A 76 -11.79 -5.58 21.00
C LYS A 76 -12.51 -5.26 19.69
N GLU A 77 -12.78 -3.98 19.44
CA GLU A 77 -13.43 -3.50 18.23
C GLU A 77 -12.52 -3.67 17.01
N ALA A 78 -11.22 -3.39 17.16
CA ALA A 78 -10.24 -3.57 16.11
C ALA A 78 -10.11 -5.05 15.68
N LEU A 79 -10.18 -5.99 16.63
CA LEU A 79 -10.18 -7.43 16.35
C LEU A 79 -11.50 -7.91 15.74
N ALA A 80 -12.63 -7.35 16.18
CA ALA A 80 -13.93 -7.62 15.57
C ALA A 80 -13.95 -7.12 14.11
N HIS A 81 -13.45 -5.91 13.86
CA HIS A 81 -13.29 -5.33 12.53
C HIS A 81 -12.42 -6.21 11.63
N ARG A 82 -11.24 -6.63 12.11
CA ARG A 82 -10.37 -7.58 11.40
C ARG A 82 -11.12 -8.84 10.97
N THR A 83 -11.88 -9.43 11.90
CA THR A 83 -12.64 -10.66 11.66
C THR A 83 -13.74 -10.43 10.62
N ALA A 84 -14.47 -9.33 10.73
CA ALA A 84 -15.51 -8.94 9.78
C ALA A 84 -14.93 -8.72 8.37
N MET A 85 -13.85 -7.94 8.25
CA MET A 85 -13.20 -7.66 6.98
C MET A 85 -12.61 -8.91 6.33
N THR A 86 -11.98 -9.79 7.11
CA THR A 86 -11.45 -11.07 6.61
C THR A 86 -12.57 -11.97 6.09
N LYS A 87 -13.73 -11.97 6.75
CA LYS A 87 -14.90 -12.75 6.32
C LYS A 87 -15.48 -12.23 5.01
N VAL A 88 -15.59 -10.92 4.85
CA VAL A 88 -16.17 -10.29 3.64
C VAL A 88 -15.17 -10.32 2.48
N PHE A 89 -13.88 -10.09 2.76
CA PHE A 89 -12.81 -9.99 1.77
C PHE A 89 -11.62 -10.88 2.16
N PRO A 90 -11.63 -12.18 1.81
CA PRO A 90 -10.59 -13.12 2.24
C PRO A 90 -9.17 -12.79 1.75
N SER A 91 -9.03 -12.05 0.65
CA SER A 91 -7.74 -11.63 0.11
C SER A 91 -7.20 -10.33 0.72
N LEU A 92 -8.05 -9.55 1.40
CA LEU A 92 -7.70 -8.25 1.95
C LEU A 92 -6.58 -8.31 3.01
N PRO A 93 -6.55 -9.28 3.94
CA PRO A 93 -5.45 -9.39 4.91
C PRO A 93 -4.08 -9.51 4.24
N GLN A 94 -3.99 -10.26 3.14
CA GLN A 94 -2.73 -10.46 2.42
C GLN A 94 -2.30 -9.19 1.69
N LYS A 95 -3.23 -8.49 1.03
CA LYS A 95 -2.96 -7.22 0.34
C LYS A 95 -2.54 -6.14 1.33
N ALA A 96 -3.31 -5.95 2.41
CA ALA A 96 -3.00 -5.00 3.46
C ALA A 96 -1.68 -5.34 4.18
N GLY A 97 -1.35 -6.63 4.34
CA GLY A 97 -0.06 -7.05 4.89
C GLY A 97 1.13 -6.64 4.02
N ARG A 98 1.03 -6.78 2.70
CA ARG A 98 2.08 -6.32 1.76
C ARG A 98 2.20 -4.80 1.76
N ALA A 99 1.09 -4.09 1.72
CA ALA A 99 1.07 -2.63 1.80
C ALA A 99 1.68 -2.12 3.12
N TYR A 100 1.43 -2.82 4.23
CA TYR A 100 2.04 -2.52 5.53
C TYR A 100 3.57 -2.65 5.48
N GLN A 101 4.08 -3.76 4.92
CA GLN A 101 5.52 -3.96 4.75
C GLN A 101 6.16 -2.88 3.87
N ALA A 102 5.44 -2.41 2.84
CA ALA A 102 5.90 -1.32 1.99
C ALA A 102 5.97 0.02 2.74
N ILE A 103 4.98 0.36 3.58
CA ILE A 103 5.07 1.55 4.46
C ILE A 103 6.23 1.41 5.44
N GLN A 104 6.35 0.27 6.09
CA GLN A 104 7.44 0.04 7.04
C GLN A 104 8.81 0.24 6.37
N ALA A 105 8.98 -0.34 5.18
CA ALA A 105 10.21 -0.17 4.41
C ALA A 105 10.47 1.29 4.01
N ALA A 106 9.43 2.03 3.61
CA ALA A 106 9.53 3.45 3.27
C ALA A 106 9.94 4.31 4.48
N VAL A 107 9.41 4.02 5.67
CA VAL A 107 9.76 4.70 6.93
C VAL A 107 11.19 4.36 7.36
N ASP A 108 11.57 3.09 7.26
CA ASP A 108 12.91 2.60 7.64
C ASP A 108 13.99 2.98 6.59
N GLY A 109 13.60 3.53 5.44
CA GLY A 109 14.50 3.84 4.33
C GLY A 109 15.10 2.61 3.66
N THR A 110 14.45 1.45 3.79
CA THR A 110 14.90 0.19 3.18
C THR A 110 14.29 0.01 1.79
N PRO A 111 15.00 -0.67 0.86
CA PRO A 111 14.50 -0.86 -0.49
C PRO A 111 13.25 -1.74 -0.50
N ASN A 112 12.24 -1.31 -1.26
CA ASN A 112 11.01 -2.06 -1.45
C ASN A 112 10.50 -1.84 -2.85
N GLN A 113 10.39 -2.92 -3.62
CA GLN A 113 10.05 -2.87 -5.04
C GLN A 113 8.74 -2.11 -5.31
N THR A 114 7.71 -2.26 -4.48
CA THR A 114 6.43 -1.57 -4.66
C THR A 114 6.60 -0.07 -4.52
N VAL A 115 7.30 0.36 -3.47
CA VAL A 115 7.56 1.78 -3.20
C VAL A 115 8.42 2.36 -4.31
N ASP A 116 9.53 1.71 -4.64
CA ASP A 116 10.50 2.20 -5.62
C ASP A 116 9.85 2.33 -7.01
N THR A 117 9.10 1.31 -7.45
CA THR A 117 8.37 1.34 -8.71
C THR A 117 7.37 2.50 -8.75
N TYR A 118 6.56 2.65 -7.70
CA TYR A 118 5.56 3.72 -7.64
C TYR A 118 6.20 5.11 -7.61
N ARG A 119 7.32 5.27 -6.91
CA ARG A 119 8.09 6.52 -6.88
C ARG A 119 8.62 6.88 -8.25
N ASP A 120 9.17 5.92 -8.99
CA ASP A 120 9.68 6.13 -10.33
C ASP A 120 8.57 6.49 -11.32
N GLU A 121 7.41 5.81 -11.24
CA GLU A 121 6.25 6.08 -12.10
C GLU A 121 5.63 7.47 -11.87
N THR A 122 5.66 7.96 -10.63
CA THR A 122 5.01 9.22 -10.26
C THR A 122 5.93 10.43 -10.27
N THR A 123 7.25 10.22 -10.38
CA THR A 123 8.22 11.32 -10.39
C THR A 123 8.45 11.79 -11.82
N THR A 124 8.10 13.05 -12.09
CA THR A 124 8.44 13.72 -13.34
C THR A 124 9.59 14.70 -13.10
N VAL A 125 10.43 14.93 -14.12
CA VAL A 125 11.51 15.93 -14.02
C VAL A 125 11.08 17.18 -14.76
N GLU A 126 10.89 18.26 -14.01
CA GLU A 126 10.42 19.54 -14.53
C GLU A 126 11.51 20.61 -14.42
N LEU A 127 11.48 21.61 -15.31
CA LEU A 127 12.41 22.73 -15.27
C LEU A 127 11.81 23.87 -14.41
N ILE A 128 12.33 24.04 -13.19
CA ILE A 128 11.86 25.06 -12.26
C ILE A 128 13.00 26.06 -12.02
N ALA A 129 12.79 27.32 -12.41
CA ALA A 129 13.78 28.40 -12.31
C ALA A 129 15.14 28.04 -12.95
N GLY A 130 15.12 27.43 -14.15
CA GLY A 130 16.32 27.06 -14.91
C GLY A 130 17.06 25.81 -14.40
N LYS A 131 16.58 25.16 -13.33
CA LYS A 131 17.17 23.91 -12.80
C LYS A 131 16.21 22.75 -13.00
N ARG A 132 16.71 21.60 -13.45
CA ARG A 132 15.95 20.34 -13.50
C ARG A 132 15.72 19.86 -12.08
N ARG A 133 14.45 19.73 -11.67
CA ARG A 133 14.08 19.23 -10.34
C ARG A 133 13.09 18.08 -10.49
N PRO A 134 13.26 16.97 -9.75
CA PRO A 134 12.22 15.96 -9.66
C PRO A 134 11.01 16.57 -8.94
N LEU A 135 9.85 16.43 -9.54
CA LEU A 135 8.56 16.83 -9.01
C LEU A 135 7.70 15.57 -8.91
N ARG A 136 7.14 15.34 -7.72
CA ARG A 136 6.26 14.21 -7.46
C ARG A 136 4.97 14.75 -6.87
N VAL A 137 3.85 14.42 -7.51
CA VAL A 137 2.52 14.73 -6.98
C VAL A 137 1.93 13.43 -6.47
N THR A 138 1.66 13.37 -5.17
CA THR A 138 1.11 12.19 -4.51
C THR A 138 -0.24 12.50 -3.88
N GLY A 139 -1.12 11.50 -3.87
CA GLY A 139 -2.40 11.56 -3.18
C GLY A 139 -2.36 10.72 -1.89
N VAL A 140 -3.06 11.19 -0.86
CA VAL A 140 -3.35 10.42 0.35
C VAL A 140 -4.83 10.05 0.35
N ALA A 141 -5.13 8.75 0.33
CA ALA A 141 -6.47 8.21 0.44
C ALA A 141 -7.02 8.48 1.83
N ARG A 142 -8.09 9.28 1.94
CA ARG A 142 -8.83 9.42 3.20
C ARG A 142 -10.04 8.49 3.18
N PRO A 143 -10.31 7.72 4.26
CA PRO A 143 -11.44 6.79 4.31
C PRO A 143 -12.80 7.50 4.34
N LYS A 144 -12.84 8.76 4.82
CA LYS A 144 -14.02 9.62 4.77
C LYS A 144 -13.73 10.85 3.92
N ILE A 145 -14.71 11.25 3.11
CA ILE A 145 -14.65 12.49 2.34
C ILE A 145 -14.60 13.67 3.33
N ASP A 146 -13.54 14.46 3.22
CA ASP A 146 -13.43 15.72 3.95
C ASP A 146 -14.31 16.77 3.22
N HIS A 147 -15.56 16.89 3.67
CA HIS A 147 -16.55 17.79 3.10
C HIS A 147 -16.08 19.24 3.12
N TYR A 148 -15.32 19.65 4.14
CA TYR A 148 -14.79 20.99 4.25
C TYR A 148 -13.72 21.26 3.18
N ARG A 149 -12.76 20.34 3.01
CA ARG A 149 -11.75 20.44 1.94
C ARG A 149 -12.41 20.42 0.57
N LEU A 150 -13.42 19.57 0.36
CA LEU A 150 -14.17 19.53 -0.89
C LEU A 150 -14.86 20.87 -1.17
N ALA A 151 -15.60 21.42 -0.20
CA ALA A 151 -16.26 22.71 -0.34
C ALA A 151 -15.25 23.84 -0.63
N ARG A 152 -14.11 23.85 0.06
CA ARG A 152 -13.04 24.83 -0.17
C ARG A 152 -12.48 24.74 -1.59
N VAL A 153 -12.26 23.52 -2.12
CA VAL A 153 -11.79 23.33 -3.50
C VAL A 153 -12.85 23.80 -4.50
N LEU A 154 -14.13 23.50 -4.26
CA LEU A 154 -15.23 23.97 -5.12
C LEU A 154 -15.31 25.50 -5.17
N LEU A 155 -15.22 26.17 -4.02
CA LEU A 155 -15.21 27.64 -3.93
C LEU A 155 -13.96 28.24 -4.60
N ALA A 156 -12.80 27.60 -4.46
CA ALA A 156 -11.58 28.04 -5.12
C ALA A 156 -11.70 27.91 -6.66
N LEU A 157 -12.30 26.82 -7.14
CA LEU A 157 -12.55 26.62 -8.56
C LEU A 157 -13.55 27.64 -9.12
N GLU A 158 -14.62 27.97 -8.39
CA GLU A 158 -15.57 29.01 -8.78
C GLU A 158 -14.90 30.37 -8.91
N ARG A 159 -14.04 30.74 -7.94
CA ARG A 159 -13.29 32.01 -7.98
C ARG A 159 -12.29 32.08 -9.14
N GLN A 160 -11.74 30.94 -9.56
CA GLN A 160 -10.81 30.85 -10.68
C GLN A 160 -11.53 30.74 -12.04
N ASP A 161 -12.78 30.32 -12.08
CA ASP A 161 -13.61 30.25 -13.30
C ASP A 161 -14.27 31.59 -13.60
N THR A 162 -13.46 32.65 -13.72
CA THR A 162 -13.92 33.97 -14.17
C THR A 162 -14.51 33.94 -15.58
N ASP A 163 -14.21 32.91 -16.37
CA ASP A 163 -14.55 32.80 -17.79
C ASP A 163 -15.73 31.86 -18.07
N GLY A 164 -16.32 31.21 -17.05
CA GLY A 164 -17.42 30.24 -17.21
C GLY A 164 -17.06 28.98 -18.02
N LYS A 165 -15.76 28.73 -18.24
CA LYS A 165 -15.24 27.63 -19.06
C LYS A 165 -15.44 26.27 -18.38
N LEU A 166 -15.44 26.23 -17.05
CA LEU A 166 -15.68 24.99 -16.31
C LEU A 166 -17.14 24.52 -16.48
N LEU A 167 -18.12 25.43 -16.38
CA LEU A 167 -19.53 25.10 -16.60
C LEU A 167 -19.79 24.57 -18.02
N ALA A 168 -19.15 25.15 -19.04
CA ALA A 168 -19.25 24.68 -20.41
C ALA A 168 -18.67 23.27 -20.59
N ARG A 169 -17.51 22.98 -19.98
CA ARG A 169 -16.90 21.63 -19.99
C ARG A 169 -17.74 20.60 -19.23
N ALA A 170 -18.27 20.95 -18.07
CA ALA A 170 -19.12 20.07 -17.27
C ALA A 170 -20.38 19.65 -18.03
N LYS A 171 -21.08 20.61 -18.67
CA LYS A 171 -22.24 20.34 -19.54
C LYS A 171 -21.89 19.41 -20.71
N LYS A 172 -20.71 19.58 -21.31
CA LYS A 172 -20.22 18.72 -22.41
C LYS A 172 -19.94 17.29 -21.96
N ILE A 173 -19.41 17.09 -20.75
CA ILE A 173 -19.17 15.77 -20.17
C ILE A 173 -20.50 15.06 -19.84
N GLY A 174 -21.48 15.77 -19.26
CA GLY A 174 -22.80 15.21 -18.96
C GLY A 174 -23.55 14.71 -20.20
N ARG A 175 -23.45 15.42 -21.33
CA ARG A 175 -24.06 15.03 -22.61
C ARG A 175 -23.41 13.81 -23.28
N ARG A 176 -22.23 13.37 -22.85
CA ARG A 176 -21.54 12.18 -23.39
C ARG A 176 -21.80 10.91 -22.58
N ARG A 177 -22.46 11.04 -21.43
CA ARG A 177 -22.80 9.92 -20.53
C ARG A 177 -24.26 9.46 -20.67
N HIS A 178 -25.05 10.17 -21.47
CA HIS A 178 -26.36 9.75 -21.98
C HIS A 178 -26.22 9.46 -23.46
#